data_AF-A0A7S3ADW0-F1
#
_entry.id   AF-A0A7S3ADW0-F1
#
_cell.length_a   1.000
_cell.length_b   1.000
_cell.length_c   1.000
_cell.angle_alpha   90.00
_cell.angle_beta   90.00
_cell.angle_gamma   90.00
#
_symmetry.space_group_name_H-M   'P 1'
#
loop_
_entity.id
_entity.type
_entity.pdbx_description
1 polymer ?
#
loop_
_entity_poly.entity_id
_entity_poly.type
_entity_poly.pdbx_seq_one_letter_code
_entity_poly.pdbx_strand_id
1 'polypeptide(L)'
;LGHLTDRDVLALLIRCRHGLRAGGVVVVKDNNALPKECIAGRGRYALDEDNAAVIRSYAHMRSLFRQAGLKLEHVERQTDFPEELFTVRMFMLSAKVGELE
;
A
#
# COMPACT_ATOMS: atom_id res chain seq x y z
N LEU A 1 5.39 -4.75 1.69
CA LEU A 1 5.42 -3.51 2.51
C LEU A 1 5.10 -3.76 3.99
N GLY A 2 4.61 -4.94 4.36
CA GLY A 2 4.28 -5.27 5.76
C GLY A 2 5.45 -5.20 6.76
N HIS A 3 6.70 -5.36 6.32
CA HIS A 3 7.88 -5.25 7.20
C HIS A 3 8.41 -3.82 7.39
N LEU A 4 7.82 -2.83 6.72
CA LEU A 4 8.24 -1.43 6.86
C LEU A 4 7.26 -0.71 7.78
N THR A 5 7.77 0.21 8.60
CA THR A 5 6.92 1.15 9.34
C THR A 5 6.20 2.10 8.36
N ASP A 6 5.15 2.79 8.80
CA ASP A 6 4.46 3.77 7.94
C ASP A 6 5.42 4.86 7.44
N ARG A 7 6.35 5.31 8.30
CA ARG A 7 7.41 6.26 7.93
C ARG A 7 8.30 5.72 6.82
N ASP A 8 8.71 4.47 6.93
CA ASP A 8 9.62 3.85 5.95
C ASP A 8 8.91 3.51 4.63
N VAL A 9 7.62 3.13 4.68
CA VAL A 9 6.79 3.00 3.49
C VAL A 9 6.69 4.35 2.76
N LEU A 10 6.41 5.44 3.48
CA LEU A 10 6.37 6.78 2.87
C LEU A 10 7.70 7.15 2.24
N ALA A 11 8.81 6.98 2.98
CA ALA A 11 10.14 7.27 2.47
C ALA A 11 10.50 6.45 1.22
N LEU A 12 10.16 5.15 1.22
CA LEU A 12 10.36 4.28 0.06
C LEU A 12 9.55 4.75 -1.15
N LEU A 13 8.25 5.00 -0.97
CA LEU A 13 7.36 5.39 -2.06
C LEU A 13 7.72 6.76 -2.65
N ILE A 14 8.16 7.71 -1.82
CA ILE A 14 8.67 9.01 -2.29
C ILE A 14 9.93 8.81 -3.15
N ARG A 15 10.87 7.95 -2.73
CA ARG A 15 12.04 7.61 -3.56
C ARG A 15 11.65 6.93 -4.87
N CYS A 16 10.71 5.98 -4.82
CA CYS A 16 10.20 5.33 -6.03
C CYS A 16 9.57 6.35 -7.00
N ARG A 17 8.77 7.30 -6.48
CA ARG A 17 8.16 8.38 -7.27
C ARG A 17 9.21 9.21 -8.00
N HIS A 18 10.29 9.62 -7.33
CA HIS A 18 11.38 10.39 -7.96
C HIS A 18 12.16 9.57 -9.00
N GLY A 19 12.14 8.24 -8.91
CA GLY A 19 12.76 7.36 -9.90
C GLY A 19 11.90 7.07 -11.14
N LEU A 20 10.66 7.58 -11.21
CA LEU A 20 9.79 7.34 -12.35
C LEU A 20 10.19 8.19 -13.56
N ARG A 21 10.35 7.55 -14.72
CA ARG A 21 10.34 8.25 -16.01
C ARG A 21 8.95 8.81 -16.33
N ALA A 22 8.85 9.71 -17.31
CA ALA A 22 7.56 10.17 -17.83
C ALA A 22 6.67 8.98 -18.21
N GLY A 23 5.43 8.97 -17.71
CA GLY A 23 4.47 7.87 -17.89
C GLY A 23 4.78 6.58 -17.11
N GLY A 24 5.82 6.58 -16.26
CA GLY A 24 6.14 5.46 -15.38
C GLY A 24 5.13 5.30 -14.23
N VAL A 25 5.05 4.08 -13.69
CA VAL A 25 4.18 3.75 -12.56
C VAL A 25 4.91 2.94 -11.51
N VAL A 26 4.49 3.06 -10.25
CA VAL A 26 4.83 2.14 -9.17
C VAL A 26 3.67 1.15 -9.02
N VAL A 27 3.96 -0.14 -9.00
CA VAL A 27 2.97 -1.16 -8.67
C VAL A 27 3.26 -1.72 -7.28
N VAL A 28 2.25 -1.67 -6.41
CA VAL A 28 2.30 -2.32 -5.10
C VAL A 28 1.36 -3.52 -5.14
N LYS A 29 1.87 -4.72 -4.89
CA LYS A 29 1.08 -5.93 -4.66
C LYS A 29 1.33 -6.43 -3.25
N ASP A 30 0.30 -6.45 -2.41
CA ASP A 30 0.47 -6.78 -0.98
C ASP A 30 -0.82 -7.33 -0.36
N ASN A 31 -0.69 -7.93 0.82
CA ASN A 31 -1.80 -8.36 1.65
C ASN A 31 -2.58 -7.14 2.19
N ASN A 32 -3.90 -7.26 2.27
CA ASN A 32 -4.78 -6.23 2.78
C ASN A 32 -5.77 -6.83 3.79
N ALA A 33 -5.70 -6.30 5.01
CA ALA A 33 -6.61 -6.67 6.08
C ALA A 33 -7.98 -6.03 5.83
N LEU A 34 -9.03 -6.80 6.07
CA LEU A 34 -10.39 -6.30 6.15
C LEU A 34 -10.53 -5.42 7.40
N PRO A 35 -11.48 -4.47 7.44
CA PRO A 35 -11.69 -3.60 8.59
C PRO A 35 -11.86 -4.37 9.92
N LYS A 36 -12.53 -5.53 9.87
CA LYS A 36 -12.75 -6.40 11.04
C LYS A 36 -11.47 -7.05 11.59
N GLU A 37 -10.44 -7.21 10.76
CA GLU A 37 -9.14 -7.80 11.15
C GLU A 37 -8.18 -6.74 11.71
N CYS A 38 -8.46 -5.45 11.45
CA CYS A 38 -7.59 -4.37 11.86
C CYS A 38 -7.81 -4.01 13.33
N ILE A 39 -7.21 -4.77 14.24
CA ILE A 39 -7.35 -4.55 15.70
C ILE A 39 -6.32 -3.58 16.27
N ALA A 40 -5.27 -3.25 15.51
CA ALA A 40 -4.17 -2.39 15.96
C ALA A 40 -4.15 -1.04 15.23
N GLY A 41 -3.32 -0.11 15.73
CA GLY A 41 -3.13 1.21 15.11
C GLY A 41 -4.41 2.06 15.02
N ARG A 42 -5.34 1.93 15.97
CA ARG A 42 -6.68 2.52 15.94
C ARG A 42 -7.51 2.05 14.74
N GLY A 43 -7.56 0.75 14.50
CA GLY A 43 -8.39 0.19 13.42
C GLY A 43 -7.72 0.20 12.04
N ARG A 44 -6.40 0.36 11.95
CA ARG A 44 -5.70 0.63 10.68
C ARG A 44 -4.90 -0.53 10.11
N TYR A 45 -4.52 -1.50 10.93
CA TYR A 45 -3.78 -2.69 10.49
C TYR A 45 -4.00 -3.87 11.43
N ALA A 46 -3.78 -5.07 10.90
CA ALA A 46 -3.59 -6.30 11.65
C ALA A 46 -2.09 -6.54 11.91
N LEU A 47 -1.77 -7.24 13.00
CA LEU A 47 -0.42 -7.69 13.32
C LEU A 47 -0.24 -9.13 12.85
N ASP A 48 0.92 -9.41 12.26
CA ASP A 48 1.41 -10.75 11.97
C ASP A 48 2.65 -10.96 12.86
N GLU A 49 2.42 -11.51 14.05
CA GLU A 49 3.44 -11.64 15.09
C GLU A 49 4.50 -12.68 14.72
N ASP A 50 4.09 -13.75 14.04
CA ASP A 50 4.98 -14.83 13.60
C ASP A 50 6.03 -14.35 12.59
N ASN A 51 5.67 -13.36 11.77
CA ASN A 51 6.55 -12.80 10.74
C ASN A 51 7.05 -11.38 11.05
N ALA A 52 6.78 -10.87 12.25
CA ALA A 52 7.11 -9.49 12.65
C ALA A 52 6.69 -8.46 11.58
N ALA A 53 5.44 -8.57 11.11
CA ALA A 53 4.92 -7.76 10.02
C ALA A 53 3.56 -7.13 10.38
N VAL A 54 3.16 -6.13 9.59
CA VAL A 54 1.81 -5.55 9.65
C VAL A 54 1.07 -5.76 8.34
N ILE A 55 -0.23 -6.02 8.43
CA ILE A 55 -1.12 -6.13 7.28
C ILE A 55 -2.08 -4.95 7.32
N ARG A 56 -1.82 -3.97 6.46
CA ARG A 56 -2.57 -2.70 6.46
C ARG A 56 -3.91 -2.86 5.78
N SER A 57 -4.90 -2.06 6.19
CA SER A 57 -6.16 -1.97 5.47
C SER A 57 -6.02 -1.25 4.14
N TYR A 58 -6.98 -1.47 3.23
CA TYR A 58 -7.09 -0.72 1.97
C TYR A 58 -7.11 0.81 2.18
N ALA A 59 -7.89 1.27 3.17
CA ALA A 59 -7.98 2.70 3.48
C ALA A 59 -6.64 3.26 3.98
N HIS A 60 -5.92 2.49 4.79
CA HIS A 60 -4.62 2.89 5.29
C HIS A 60 -3.58 2.98 4.15
N MET A 61 -3.50 1.96 3.29
CA MET A 61 -2.61 1.95 2.12
C MET A 61 -2.86 3.16 1.21
N ARG A 62 -4.12 3.47 0.90
CA ARG A 62 -4.49 4.65 0.10
C ARG A 62 -4.06 5.96 0.75
N SER A 63 -4.15 6.08 2.06
CA SER A 63 -3.68 7.25 2.79
C SER A 63 -2.17 7.43 2.64
N LEU A 64 -1.39 6.34 2.74
CA LEU A 64 0.06 6.36 2.56
C LEU A 64 0.44 6.75 1.13
N PHE A 65 -0.22 6.19 0.11
CA PHE A 65 0.04 6.55 -1.29
C PHE A 65 -0.19 8.04 -1.54
N ARG A 66 -1.31 8.58 -1.04
CA ARG A 66 -1.65 10.00 -1.17
C ARG A 66 -0.61 10.90 -0.49
N GLN A 67 -0.15 10.52 0.70
CA GLN A 67 0.87 11.24 1.47
C GLN A 67 2.23 11.20 0.78
N ALA A 68 2.56 10.10 0.10
CA ALA A 68 3.77 9.99 -0.73
C ALA A 68 3.67 10.76 -2.07
N GLY A 69 2.59 11.52 -2.30
CA GLY A 69 2.37 12.27 -3.54
C GLY A 69 2.18 11.38 -4.77
N LEU A 70 1.73 10.14 -4.57
CA LEU A 70 1.33 9.22 -5.64
C LEU A 70 -0.19 9.24 -5.80
N LYS A 71 -0.66 9.11 -7.05
CA LYS A 71 -2.08 8.99 -7.41
C LYS A 71 -2.39 7.53 -7.68
N LEU A 72 -3.46 7.01 -7.07
CA LEU A 72 -3.98 5.68 -7.38
C LEU A 72 -4.77 5.74 -8.69
N GLU A 73 -4.23 5.12 -9.73
CA GLU A 73 -4.87 5.06 -11.06
C GLU A 73 -5.76 3.83 -11.19
N HIS A 74 -5.29 2.68 -10.69
CA HIS A 74 -6.04 1.43 -10.75
C HIS A 74 -5.81 0.60 -9.50
N VAL A 75 -6.83 -0.16 -9.11
CA VAL A 75 -6.72 -1.17 -8.04
C VAL A 75 -7.47 -2.41 -8.43
N GLU A 76 -6.85 -3.56 -8.20
CA GLU A 76 -7.43 -4.86 -8.48
C GLU A 76 -7.20 -5.82 -7.30
N ARG A 77 -8.15 -6.72 -7.07
CA ARG A 77 -7.99 -7.83 -6.12
C ARG A 77 -7.44 -9.03 -6.88
N GLN A 78 -6.50 -9.76 -6.28
CA GLN A 78 -6.10 -11.07 -6.81
C GLN A 78 -7.33 -11.99 -6.81
N THR A 79 -7.63 -12.57 -7.97
CA THR A 79 -8.67 -13.60 -8.10
C THR A 79 -8.11 -14.97 -7.74
N ASP A 80 -9.01 -15.92 -7.49
CA ASP A 80 -8.69 -17.34 -7.30
C ASP A 80 -7.71 -17.60 -6.14
N PHE A 81 -7.82 -16.78 -5.10
CA PHE A 81 -7.04 -16.91 -3.87
C PHE A 81 -7.87 -17.60 -2.79
N PRO A 82 -7.28 -18.47 -1.94
CA PRO A 82 -8.00 -19.12 -0.85
C PRO A 82 -8.66 -18.11 0.11
N GLU A 83 -9.89 -18.38 0.54
CA GLU A 83 -10.70 -17.45 1.36
C GLU A 83 -10.15 -17.29 2.78
N GLU A 84 -9.41 -18.28 3.27
CA GLU A 84 -8.75 -18.28 4.56
C GLU A 84 -7.52 -17.35 4.63
N LEU A 85 -7.03 -16.89 3.48
CA LEU A 85 -5.89 -15.97 3.41
C LEU A 85 -6.35 -14.52 3.37
N PHE A 86 -5.46 -13.61 3.78
CA PHE A 86 -5.70 -12.18 3.58
C PHE A 86 -5.94 -11.86 2.11
N THR A 87 -6.86 -10.93 1.85
CA THR A 87 -7.10 -10.44 0.50
C THR A 87 -5.82 -9.81 -0.05
N VAL A 88 -5.34 -10.27 -1.21
CA VAL A 88 -4.22 -9.63 -1.91
C VAL A 88 -4.75 -8.56 -2.87
N ARG A 89 -4.13 -7.38 -2.87
CA ARG A 89 -4.46 -6.30 -3.81
C ARG A 89 -3.25 -5.80 -4.56
N MET A 90 -3.51 -5.37 -5.79
CA MET A 90 -2.56 -4.71 -6.69
C MET A 90 -2.98 -3.27 -6.87
N PHE A 91 -2.06 -2.33 -6.69
CA PHE A 91 -2.29 -0.90 -6.82
C PHE A 91 -1.34 -0.34 -7.87
N MET A 92 -1.89 0.27 -8.92
CA MET A 92 -1.10 1.01 -9.91
C MET A 92 -1.08 2.49 -9.52
N LEU A 93 0.12 3.02 -9.30
CA LEU A 93 0.35 4.35 -8.79
C LEU A 93 1.16 5.18 -9.78
N SER A 94 0.64 6.34 -10.16
CA SER A 94 1.38 7.33 -10.97
C SER A 94 1.88 8.47 -10.07
N ALA A 95 2.89 9.21 -10.53
CA ALA A 95 3.20 10.50 -9.93
C ALA A 95 2.01 11.46 -10.14
N LYS A 96 1.64 12.25 -9.12
CA LYS A 96 0.67 13.33 -9.32
C LYS A 96 1.22 14.32 -10.34
N VAL A 97 0.48 14.55 -11.42
CA VAL A 97 0.81 15.57 -12.41
C VAL A 97 0.63 16.94 -11.74
N GLY A 98 1.72 17.69 -11.55
CA GLY A 98 1.71 19.03 -10.93
C GLY A 98 2.81 19.34 -9.89
N GLU A 99 3.75 18.43 -9.62
CA GLU A 99 4.87 18.66 -8.67
C GLU A 99 6.25 18.59 -9.34
N LEU A 100 6.33 18.78 -10.65
CA LEU A 100 7.61 19.08 -11.34
C LEU A 100 7.71 20.61 -11.50
N GLU A 101 7.92 21.30 -10.38
CA GLU A 101 8.48 22.66 -10.35
C GLU A 101 9.59 22.72 -9.29
#